data_AF-A0A914JMF5-F1
#
_entry.id   AF-A0A914JMF5-F1
#
_cell.length_a   1.000
_cell.length_b   1.000
_cell.length_c   1.000
_cell.angle_alpha   90.00
_cell.angle_beta   90.00
_cell.angle_gamma   90.00
#
_symmetry.space_group_name_H-M   'P 1'
#
loop_
_entity.id
_entity.type
_entity.pdbx_description
1 polymer ?
#
loop_
_entity_poly.entity_id
_entity_poly.type
_entity_poly.pdbx_seq_one_letter_code
_entity_poly.pdbx_strand_id
1 'polypeptide(L)'
;MLKRWRSAHRTVALISTRPQSSVVAEDVADKPVPTLKGKAQFWEKPIYTGPFVNPLHRGPDYSVVDGVRLLATSKAEIDRLQKEVKLSRKVVELLNEIKMAEELFDQSCAKRKVLEEEKARWTPKAKAIEEIS
;
A
#
# COMPACT_ATOMS: atom_id res chain seq x y z
N MET A 1 13.71 -40.04 -31.71
CA MET A 1 14.48 -39.19 -30.78
C MET A 1 13.51 -38.34 -29.95
N LEU A 2 13.21 -38.77 -28.73
CA LEU A 2 12.32 -38.07 -27.79
C LEU A 2 13.08 -36.93 -27.10
N LYS A 3 12.67 -35.67 -27.31
CA LYS A 3 13.11 -34.54 -26.47
C LYS A 3 11.95 -34.07 -25.58
N ARG A 4 12.02 -34.63 -24.37
CA ARG A 4 11.34 -34.32 -23.12
C ARG A 4 10.98 -32.83 -22.95
N TRP A 5 9.69 -32.55 -22.80
CA TRP A 5 9.17 -31.33 -22.18
C TRP A 5 9.54 -31.32 -20.69
N ARG A 6 10.05 -30.20 -20.17
CA ARG A 6 10.17 -29.97 -18.72
C ARG A 6 9.16 -28.90 -18.31
N SER A 7 8.06 -29.36 -17.74
CA SER A 7 7.11 -28.58 -16.95
C SER A 7 7.84 -28.00 -15.73
N ALA A 8 7.82 -26.67 -15.58
CA ALA A 8 8.24 -26.01 -14.36
C ALA A 8 6.99 -25.68 -13.54
N HIS A 9 6.56 -26.64 -12.71
CA HIS A 9 5.65 -26.37 -11.61
C HIS A 9 6.38 -25.48 -10.60
N ARG A 10 5.99 -24.20 -10.49
CA ARG A 10 6.39 -23.35 -9.37
C ARG A 10 5.31 -23.46 -8.31
N THR A 11 5.52 -24.41 -7.41
CA THR A 11 4.70 -24.65 -6.22
C THR A 11 4.81 -23.47 -5.27
N VAL A 12 3.65 -22.98 -4.83
CA VAL A 12 3.48 -21.99 -3.76
C VAL A 12 3.95 -22.62 -2.45
N ALA A 13 4.91 -22.01 -1.76
CA ALA A 13 5.29 -22.38 -0.41
C ALA A 13 4.76 -21.33 0.57
N LEU A 14 3.64 -21.66 1.22
CA LEU A 14 3.11 -21.02 2.41
C LEU A 14 3.68 -21.80 3.60
N ILE A 15 4.68 -21.26 4.30
CA ILE A 15 5.13 -21.80 5.60
C ILE A 15 5.34 -20.62 6.56
N SER A 16 4.29 -20.38 7.33
CA SER A 16 4.35 -19.84 8.68
C SER A 16 5.16 -20.81 9.55
N THR A 17 6.21 -20.33 10.22
CA THR A 17 6.59 -20.75 11.58
C THR A 17 7.72 -19.85 12.09
N ARG A 18 7.41 -19.16 13.17
CA ARG A 18 8.33 -18.40 14.02
C ARG A 18 9.24 -19.40 14.76
N PRO A 19 10.57 -19.26 14.79
CA PRO A 19 11.38 -19.96 15.78
C PRO A 19 11.50 -19.11 17.04
N GLN A 20 11.07 -19.69 18.16
CA GLN A 20 11.42 -19.22 19.49
C GLN A 20 12.92 -19.40 19.74
N SER A 21 13.43 -18.47 20.54
CA SER A 21 14.74 -18.45 21.20
C SER A 21 15.27 -19.81 21.65
N SER A 22 16.53 -20.10 21.30
CA SER A 22 17.43 -20.86 22.17
C SER A 22 18.81 -20.20 22.16
N VAL A 23 19.31 -20.04 23.38
CA VAL A 23 20.51 -19.30 23.78
C VAL A 23 21.73 -20.20 23.57
N VAL A 24 22.77 -19.68 22.93
CA VAL A 24 24.17 -20.03 23.24
C VAL A 24 24.94 -18.72 23.28
N ALA A 25 25.29 -18.32 24.50
CA ALA A 25 26.14 -17.18 24.78
C ALA A 25 27.60 -17.63 24.69
N GLU A 26 28.37 -17.02 23.79
CA GLU A 26 29.83 -16.96 23.90
C GLU A 26 30.20 -15.56 24.40
N ASP A 27 30.83 -15.54 25.57
CA ASP A 27 31.22 -14.37 26.34
C ASP A 27 32.42 -13.65 25.68
N VAL A 28 32.16 -12.84 24.66
CA VAL A 28 32.99 -11.66 24.40
C VAL A 28 32.42 -10.54 25.25
N ALA A 29 33.21 -10.06 26.22
CA ALA A 29 32.82 -9.01 27.13
C ALA A 29 32.64 -7.66 26.39
N ASP A 30 31.54 -7.54 25.67
CA ASP A 30 31.00 -6.26 25.22
C ASP A 30 30.51 -5.53 26.46
N LYS A 31 31.21 -4.45 26.82
CA LYS A 31 30.74 -3.52 27.84
C LYS A 31 29.29 -3.17 27.49
N PRO A 32 28.31 -3.27 28.42
CA PRO A 32 26.95 -2.90 28.10
C PRO A 32 26.98 -1.43 27.69
N VAL A 33 26.76 -1.17 26.39
CA VAL A 33 26.64 0.20 25.88
C VAL A 33 25.51 0.81 26.70
N PRO A 34 25.75 1.92 27.42
CA PRO A 34 24.70 2.57 28.16
C PRO A 34 23.61 2.89 27.15
N THR A 35 22.47 2.21 27.25
CA THR A 35 21.31 2.51 26.41
C THR A 35 20.95 3.92 26.77
N LEU A 36 21.30 4.88 25.90
CA LEU A 36 20.98 6.28 26.08
C LEU A 36 19.48 6.33 26.28
N LYS A 37 19.02 6.77 27.44
CA LYS A 37 17.60 6.97 27.73
C LYS A 37 17.30 8.46 27.62
N GLY A 38 16.20 8.82 26.96
CA GLY A 38 15.72 10.20 26.84
C GLY A 38 16.14 10.90 25.54
N LYS A 39 16.31 12.23 25.58
CA LYS A 39 16.54 13.08 24.39
C LYS A 39 17.70 12.57 23.51
N ALA A 40 18.75 12.02 24.11
CA ALA A 40 19.90 11.45 23.41
C ALA A 40 19.55 10.21 22.56
N GLN A 41 18.60 9.36 23.01
CA GLN A 41 18.09 8.22 22.22
C GLN A 41 17.31 8.66 20.99
N PHE A 42 16.63 9.81 21.09
CA PHE A 42 15.96 10.47 19.99
C PHE A 42 16.93 10.95 18.90
N TRP A 43 18.21 11.15 19.21
CA TRP A 43 19.23 11.50 18.22
C TRP A 43 19.87 10.25 17.58
N GLU A 44 20.02 9.15 18.32
CA GLU A 44 20.55 7.90 17.76
C GLU A 44 19.53 7.13 16.92
N LYS A 45 18.25 7.13 17.31
CA LYS A 45 17.13 6.52 16.58
C LYS A 45 15.87 7.39 16.71
N PRO A 46 15.79 8.55 16.02
CA PRO A 46 14.59 9.36 16.06
C PRO A 46 13.38 8.57 15.52
N ILE A 47 12.47 8.18 16.41
CA ILE A 47 11.10 7.78 16.04
C ILE A 47 10.17 8.93 16.45
N TYR A 48 10.42 10.08 15.84
CA TYR A 48 9.48 11.20 15.80
C TYR A 48 9.74 11.89 14.48
N THR A 49 9.03 11.41 13.46
CA THR A 49 8.76 12.18 12.26
C THR A 49 7.96 13.38 12.74
N GLY A 50 8.65 14.50 13.03
CA GLY A 50 7.98 15.76 13.32
C GLY A 50 6.89 16.03 12.29
N PRO A 51 5.85 16.81 12.64
CA PRO A 51 4.81 17.13 11.68
C PRO A 51 5.47 17.60 10.38
N PHE A 52 4.97 17.13 9.22
CA PHE A 52 5.49 17.47 7.89
C PHE A 52 5.71 18.99 7.71
N VAL A 53 5.00 19.78 8.52
CA VAL A 53 5.26 21.20 8.72
C VAL A 53 5.38 21.51 10.21
N ASN A 54 6.44 22.24 10.57
CA ASN A 54 6.64 22.71 11.94
C ASN A 54 5.45 23.60 12.39
N PRO A 55 4.85 23.36 13.58
CA PRO A 55 3.67 24.07 14.05
C PRO A 55 3.83 25.59 14.13
N LEU A 56 5.05 26.09 14.32
CA LEU A 56 5.35 27.52 14.35
C LEU A 56 5.17 28.21 12.99
N HIS A 57 5.12 27.44 11.90
CA HIS A 57 4.83 27.95 10.55
C HIS A 57 3.37 27.72 10.15
N ARG A 58 2.48 27.54 11.13
CA ARG A 58 1.06 27.30 10.89
C ARG A 58 0.23 28.37 11.60
N GLY A 59 -0.63 29.02 10.83
CA GLY A 59 -1.52 30.05 11.32
C GLY A 59 -0.95 31.46 11.12
N PRO A 60 -1.77 32.47 11.43
CA PRO A 60 -1.39 33.86 11.24
C PRO A 60 -0.36 34.30 12.29
N ASP A 61 0.72 34.93 11.83
CA ASP A 61 1.77 35.49 12.70
C ASP A 61 1.29 36.69 13.52
N TYR A 62 0.26 37.39 13.03
CA TYR A 62 -0.35 38.56 13.67
C TYR A 62 -1.86 38.58 13.48
N SER A 63 -2.57 39.31 14.33
CA SER A 63 -4.01 39.53 14.25
C SER A 63 -4.32 41.02 14.08
N VAL A 64 -5.48 41.32 13.50
CA VAL A 64 -6.00 42.69 13.42
C VAL A 64 -6.66 43.02 14.76
N VAL A 65 -6.44 44.25 15.26
CA VAL A 65 -7.02 44.73 16.54
C VAL A 65 -8.55 44.61 16.55
N ASP A 66 -9.18 44.82 15.39
CA ASP A 66 -10.63 44.70 15.18
C ASP A 66 -11.14 43.25 15.24
N GLY A 67 -10.27 42.27 15.51
CA GLY A 67 -10.64 40.86 15.69
C GLY A 67 -10.90 40.10 14.38
N VAL A 68 -10.65 40.73 13.22
CA VAL A 68 -10.78 40.08 11.92
C VAL A 68 -9.79 38.92 11.83
N ARG A 69 -10.30 37.70 11.62
CA ARG A 69 -9.47 36.50 11.49
C ARG A 69 -8.76 36.48 10.14
N LEU A 70 -7.43 36.55 10.18
CA LEU A 70 -6.59 36.33 9.01
C LEU A 70 -6.41 34.82 8.79
N LEU A 71 -6.66 34.36 7.56
CA LEU A 71 -6.54 32.95 7.20
C LEU A 71 -5.09 32.54 6.95
N ALA A 72 -4.29 33.44 6.40
CA ALA A 72 -2.86 33.28 6.19
C ALA A 72 -2.19 34.66 6.24
N THR A 73 -0.96 34.69 6.73
CA THR A 73 -0.18 35.95 6.84
C THR A 73 1.01 35.99 5.88
N SER A 74 1.51 34.84 5.44
CA SER A 74 2.66 34.74 4.54
C SER A 74 2.30 34.11 3.20
N LYS A 75 2.99 34.53 2.14
CA LYS A 75 2.89 33.89 0.82
C LYS A 75 3.28 32.40 0.87
N ALA A 76 4.28 32.07 1.68
CA ALA A 76 4.74 30.69 1.85
C ALA A 76 3.63 29.78 2.41
N GLU A 77 2.82 30.29 3.34
CA GLU A 77 1.66 29.57 3.87
C GLU A 77 0.57 29.38 2.81
N ILE A 78 0.28 30.42 2.02
CA ILE A 78 -0.68 30.33 0.90
C ILE A 78 -0.23 29.28 -0.11
N ASP A 79 1.04 29.33 -0.54
CA ASP A 79 1.61 28.38 -1.50
C ASP A 79 1.56 26.94 -0.97
N ARG A 80 1.77 26.75 0.33
CA ARG A 80 1.64 25.45 1.00
C ARG A 80 0.21 24.94 0.96
N LEU A 81 -0.76 25.76 1.35
CA LEU A 81 -2.18 25.41 1.34
C LEU A 81 -2.65 25.09 -0.09
N GLN A 82 -2.19 25.84 -1.09
CA GLN A 82 -2.48 25.55 -2.49
C GLN A 82 -1.89 24.21 -2.93
N LYS A 83 -0.66 23.88 -2.52
CA LYS A 83 -0.07 22.56 -2.81
C LYS A 83 -0.86 21.44 -2.16
N GLU A 84 -1.30 21.61 -0.92
CA GLU A 84 -2.12 20.64 -0.20
C GLU A 84 -3.46 20.39 -0.90
N VAL A 85 -4.14 21.45 -1.36
CA VAL A 85 -5.37 21.35 -2.15
C VAL A 85 -5.15 20.66 -3.49
N LYS A 86 -4.04 20.94 -4.19
CA LYS A 86 -3.72 20.26 -5.46
C LYS A 86 -3.45 18.78 -5.23
N LEU A 87 -2.72 18.43 -4.18
CA LEU A 87 -2.43 17.05 -3.83
C LEU A 87 -3.71 16.29 -3.49
N SER A 88 -4.57 16.85 -2.65
CA SER A 88 -5.81 16.20 -2.24
C SER A 88 -6.74 15.97 -3.44
N ARG A 89 -6.86 16.94 -4.36
CA ARG A 89 -7.59 16.77 -5.62
C ARG A 89 -7.02 15.62 -6.45
N LYS A 90 -5.70 15.56 -6.60
CA LYS A 90 -5.08 14.49 -7.39
C LYS A 90 -5.29 13.11 -6.77
N VAL A 91 -5.26 13.01 -5.45
CA VAL A 91 -5.57 11.75 -4.74
C VAL A 91 -7.00 11.32 -5.03
N VAL A 92 -7.98 12.23 -4.94
CA VAL A 92 -9.38 11.91 -5.22
C VAL A 92 -9.58 11.49 -6.68
N GLU A 93 -8.94 12.16 -7.64
CA GLU A 93 -8.95 11.77 -9.05
C GLU A 93 -8.45 10.34 -9.25
N LEU A 94 -7.27 10.00 -8.71
CA LEU A 94 -6.68 8.67 -8.85
C LEU A 94 -7.54 7.59 -8.21
N LEU A 95 -8.13 7.85 -7.04
CA LEU A 95 -9.04 6.91 -6.40
C LEU A 95 -10.30 6.65 -7.26
N ASN A 96 -10.80 7.68 -7.93
CA ASN A 96 -11.93 7.54 -8.85
C ASN A 96 -11.55 6.75 -10.11
N GLU A 97 -10.36 7.01 -10.69
CA GLU A 97 -9.83 6.23 -11.82
C GLU A 97 -9.69 4.74 -11.48
N ILE A 98 -9.17 4.43 -10.29
CA ILE A 98 -9.06 3.04 -9.81
C ILE A 98 -10.44 2.39 -9.70
N LYS A 99 -11.39 3.06 -9.05
CA LYS A 99 -12.75 2.55 -8.90
C LYS A 99 -13.41 2.27 -10.26
N MET A 100 -13.27 3.18 -11.22
CA MET A 100 -13.78 2.97 -12.58
C MET A 100 -13.11 1.78 -13.27
N ALA A 101 -11.81 1.59 -13.10
CA ALA A 101 -11.08 0.47 -13.67
C ALA A 101 -11.55 -0.87 -13.07
N GLU A 102 -11.81 -0.92 -11.76
CA GLU A 102 -12.38 -2.07 -11.06
C GLU A 102 -13.78 -2.42 -11.60
N GLU A 103 -14.66 -1.42 -11.73
CA GLU A 103 -16.00 -1.61 -12.29
C GLU A 103 -15.97 -2.15 -13.73
N LEU A 104 -15.09 -1.61 -14.58
CA LEU A 104 -14.90 -2.09 -15.94
C LEU A 104 -14.34 -3.52 -15.99
N PHE A 105 -13.42 -3.84 -15.08
CA PHE A 105 -12.87 -5.19 -14.96
C PHE A 105 -13.96 -6.20 -14.58
N ASP A 106 -14.79 -5.88 -13.59
CA ASP A 106 -15.90 -6.75 -13.16
C ASP A 106 -16.92 -6.97 -14.29
N GLN A 107 -17.28 -5.90 -15.00
CA GLN A 107 -18.14 -6.00 -16.19
C GLN A 107 -17.50 -6.87 -17.28
N SER A 108 -16.19 -6.76 -17.50
CA SER A 108 -15.47 -7.57 -18.49
C SER A 108 -15.47 -9.06 -18.10
N CYS A 109 -15.27 -9.36 -16.81
CA CYS A 109 -15.33 -10.71 -16.27
C CYS A 109 -16.73 -11.31 -16.42
N ALA A 110 -17.78 -10.55 -16.11
CA ALA A 110 -19.16 -10.98 -16.29
C ALA A 110 -19.47 -11.28 -17.78
N LYS A 111 -19.10 -10.37 -18.70
CA LYS A 111 -19.28 -10.58 -20.14
C LYS A 111 -18.55 -11.81 -20.65
N ARG A 112 -17.31 -12.05 -20.19
CA ARG A 112 -16.53 -13.25 -20.56
C ARG A 112 -17.22 -14.53 -20.11
N LYS A 113 -17.75 -14.58 -18.88
CA LYS A 113 -18.49 -15.75 -18.38
C LYS A 113 -19.72 -16.03 -19.25
N VAL A 114 -20.51 -15.01 -19.56
CA VAL A 114 -21.68 -15.16 -20.44
C VAL A 114 -21.27 -15.68 -21.82
N LEU A 115 -20.22 -15.13 -22.43
CA LEU A 115 -19.73 -15.59 -23.73
C LEU A 115 -19.18 -17.03 -23.68
N GLU A 116 -18.53 -17.42 -22.59
CA GLU A 116 -18.05 -18.79 -22.38
C GLU A 116 -19.21 -19.78 -22.23
N GLU A 117 -20.27 -19.41 -21.49
CA GLU A 117 -21.50 -20.19 -21.36
C GLU A 117 -22.25 -20.33 -22.69
N GLU A 118 -22.35 -19.24 -23.46
CA GLU A 118 -22.92 -19.26 -24.80
C GLU A 118 -22.10 -20.17 -25.73
N LYS A 119 -20.77 -20.04 -25.74
CA LYS A 119 -19.90 -20.94 -26.50
C LYS A 119 -20.09 -22.38 -26.09
N ALA A 120 -20.11 -22.69 -24.79
CA ALA A 120 -20.31 -24.06 -24.30
C ALA A 120 -21.68 -24.63 -24.73
N ARG A 121 -22.72 -23.80 -24.79
CA ARG A 121 -24.05 -24.17 -25.29
C ARG A 121 -24.04 -24.53 -26.78
N TRP A 122 -23.31 -23.76 -27.60
CA TRP A 122 -23.21 -23.98 -29.05
C TRP A 122 -22.16 -25.02 -29.44
N THR A 123 -21.22 -25.35 -28.55
CA THR A 123 -20.16 -26.31 -28.84
C THR A 123 -20.75 -27.73 -28.83
N PRO A 124 -20.65 -28.48 -29.94
CA PRO A 124 -21.16 -29.85 -29.97
C PRO A 124 -20.38 -30.70 -28.97
N LYS A 125 -21.11 -31.46 -28.13
CA LYS A 125 -20.49 -32.38 -27.18
C LYS A 125 -19.88 -33.56 -27.94
N ALA A 126 -18.65 -33.91 -27.58
CA ALA A 126 -18.03 -35.12 -28.13
C ALA A 126 -18.86 -36.34 -27.73
N LYS A 127 -19.25 -37.15 -28.71
CA LYS A 127 -19.85 -38.46 -28.46
C LYS A 127 -18.74 -39.39 -27.96
N ALA A 128 -18.49 -39.40 -26.67
CA ALA A 128 -17.71 -40.47 -26.04
C ALA A 128 -18.70 -41.46 -25.41
N ILE A 129 -18.39 -42.75 -25.57
CA ILE A 129 -19.16 -43.94 -25.20
C ILE A 129 -19.93 -43.69 -23.90
N GLU A 130 -21.25 -43.49 -24.02
CA GLU A 130 -22.14 -43.64 -22.88
C GLU A 130 -22.05 -45.13 -22.50
N GLU A 131 -21.53 -45.46 -21.32
CA GLU A 131 -21.62 -46.82 -20.78
C GLU A 131 -23.10 -47.12 -20.58
N ILE A 132 -23.65 -47.88 -21.52
CA ILE A 132 -25.01 -48.41 -21.47
C ILE A 132 -25.03 -49.41 -20.31
N SER A 133 -25.55 -48.98 -19.15
CA SER A 133 -25.89 -49.84 -18.02
C SER A 133 -27.27 -50.47 -18.18
#